data_AF-A0A6P0JX39-F1
#
_entry.id   AF-A0A6P0JX39-F1
#
_cell.length_a   1.000
_cell.length_b   1.000
_cell.length_c   1.000
_cell.angle_alpha   90.00
_cell.angle_beta   90.00
_cell.angle_gamma   90.00
#
_symmetry.space_group_name_H-M   'P 1'
#
loop_
_entity.id
_entity.type
_entity.pdbx_description
1 polymer ?
#
loop_
_entity_poly.entity_id
_entity_poly.type
_entity_poly.pdbx_seq_one_letter_code
_entity_poly.pdbx_strand_id
1 'polypeptide(L)'
;MFDRGESRQTNAVPNPEAKATLAEVINKRISAELIDPEAIDRLIIYSGGILRELIRLSNECCRICLRLIRRNPDDESIKINAEILEQAITKLSLDFDTRIGTADYEILAKTYHNFRPDDPKEQRFLDLLHGLYVLEYRNGQLWYDVHPIVLGLLKQQGEI
;
A
#
# COMPACT_ATOMS: atom_id res chain seq x y z
N MET A 1 9.79 -5.88 -2.76
CA MET A 1 10.08 -4.43 -2.89
C MET A 1 11.26 -4.06 -2.02
N PHE A 2 11.23 -4.37 -0.72
CA PHE A 2 12.36 -4.26 0.20
C PHE A 2 12.70 -5.64 0.76
N ASP A 3 13.93 -5.87 1.20
CA ASP A 3 14.22 -7.02 2.04
C ASP A 3 13.73 -6.80 3.48
N ARG A 4 13.72 -7.88 4.27
CA ARG A 4 13.11 -7.90 5.61
C ARG A 4 13.65 -6.76 6.48
N GLY A 5 12.78 -5.82 6.81
CA GLY A 5 13.06 -4.70 7.70
C GLY A 5 13.77 -3.49 7.09
N GLU A 6 14.21 -3.57 5.84
CA GLU A 6 14.85 -2.43 5.18
C GLU A 6 13.90 -1.26 4.97
N SER A 7 12.60 -1.53 4.75
CA SER A 7 11.54 -0.53 4.59
C SER A 7 11.42 0.46 5.75
N ARG A 8 11.99 0.15 6.92
CA ARG A 8 11.93 0.97 8.14
C ARG A 8 13.11 1.92 8.29
N GLN A 9 14.13 1.79 7.45
CA GLN A 9 15.30 2.65 7.48
C GLN A 9 14.98 4.02 6.86
N THR A 10 15.56 5.09 7.40
CA THR A 10 15.30 6.48 6.96
C THR A 10 15.61 6.72 5.48
N ASN A 11 16.54 5.96 4.90
CA ASN A 11 16.94 6.05 3.51
C ASN A 11 16.74 4.72 2.77
N ALA A 12 15.69 3.96 3.12
CA ALA A 12 15.38 2.70 2.49
C ALA A 12 15.24 2.89 0.97
N VAL A 13 16.09 2.20 0.20
CA VAL A 13 15.99 2.18 -1.26
C VAL A 13 15.35 0.87 -1.68
N PRO A 14 14.26 0.89 -2.45
CA PRO A 14 13.65 -0.34 -2.90
C PRO A 14 14.53 -1.06 -3.92
N ASN A 15 14.35 -2.38 -3.99
CA ASN A 15 14.97 -3.20 -5.01
C ASN A 15 14.63 -2.63 -6.42
N PRO A 16 15.64 -2.25 -7.21
CA PRO A 16 15.44 -1.50 -8.45
C PRO A 16 14.75 -2.35 -9.53
N GLU A 17 15.02 -3.65 -9.60
CA GLU A 17 14.41 -4.56 -10.56
C GLU A 17 12.92 -4.77 -10.27
N ALA A 18 12.58 -4.98 -8.99
CA ALA A 18 11.19 -5.09 -8.55
C ALA A 18 10.42 -3.78 -8.81
N LYS A 19 11.05 -2.63 -8.52
CA LYS A 19 10.48 -1.30 -8.79
C LYS A 19 10.23 -1.12 -10.29
N ALA A 20 11.21 -1.40 -11.14
CA ALA A 20 11.09 -1.27 -12.59
C ALA A 20 9.97 -2.17 -13.15
N THR A 21 9.89 -3.41 -12.68
CA THR A 21 8.82 -4.35 -13.07
C THR A 21 7.43 -3.81 -12.73
N LEU A 22 7.25 -3.28 -11.52
CA LEU A 22 5.95 -2.73 -11.10
C LEU A 22 5.62 -1.42 -11.83
N ALA A 23 6.63 -0.58 -12.12
CA ALA A 23 6.46 0.61 -12.95
C ALA A 23 6.02 0.25 -14.39
N GLU A 24 6.59 -0.80 -14.98
CA GLU A 24 6.18 -1.30 -16.30
C GLU A 24 4.70 -1.72 -16.31
N VAL A 25 4.24 -2.38 -15.25
CA VAL A 25 2.82 -2.76 -15.12
C VAL A 25 1.90 -1.54 -15.08
N ILE A 26 2.28 -0.47 -14.37
CA ILE A 26 1.53 0.78 -14.35
C ILE A 26 1.49 1.42 -15.73
N ASN A 27 2.64 1.56 -16.38
CA ASN A 27 2.75 2.20 -17.70
C ASN A 27 2.01 1.42 -18.82
N LYS A 28 1.82 0.11 -18.66
CA LYS A 28 0.98 -0.69 -19.56
C LYS A 28 -0.53 -0.46 -19.37
N ARG A 29 -0.95 0.09 -18.23
CA ARG A 29 -2.36 0.24 -17.84
C ARG A 29 -2.83 1.69 -17.82
N ILE A 30 -1.91 2.62 -17.58
CA ILE A 30 -2.17 4.05 -17.45
C ILE A 30 -1.17 4.76 -18.36
N SER A 31 -1.68 5.62 -19.26
CA SER A 31 -0.81 6.46 -20.10
C SER A 31 0.09 7.32 -19.21
N ALA A 32 1.36 7.47 -19.60
CA ALA A 32 2.32 8.30 -18.86
C ALA A 32 1.88 9.78 -18.76
N GLU A 33 0.98 10.24 -19.63
CA GLU A 33 0.41 11.59 -19.58
C GLU A 33 -0.64 11.76 -18.48
N LEU A 34 -1.23 10.65 -18.01
CA LEU A 34 -2.32 10.62 -17.02
C LEU A 34 -1.82 10.38 -15.59
N ILE A 35 -0.51 10.32 -15.38
CA ILE A 35 0.08 10.09 -14.06
C ILE A 35 1.44 10.77 -13.95
N ASP A 36 1.68 11.44 -12.83
CA ASP A 36 2.98 12.02 -12.53
C ASP A 36 4.01 10.92 -12.22
N PRO A 37 5.26 11.04 -12.71
CA PRO A 37 6.31 10.05 -12.44
C PRO A 37 6.53 9.78 -10.94
N GLU A 38 6.45 10.82 -10.10
CA GLU A 38 6.56 10.69 -8.65
C GLU A 38 5.39 9.89 -8.04
N ALA A 39 4.19 10.02 -8.60
CA ALA A 39 3.03 9.25 -8.15
C ALA A 39 3.20 7.76 -8.45
N ILE A 40 3.85 7.38 -9.55
CA ILE A 40 4.20 5.99 -9.85
C ILE A 40 5.09 5.42 -8.73
N ASP A 41 6.14 6.14 -8.36
CA ASP A 41 7.06 5.71 -7.31
C ASP A 41 6.34 5.52 -5.98
N ARG A 42 5.52 6.49 -5.57
CA ARG A 42 4.74 6.39 -4.33
C ARG A 42 3.71 5.26 -4.39
N LEU A 43 3.00 5.04 -5.50
CA LEU A 43 2.06 3.93 -5.67
C LEU A 43 2.73 2.58 -5.40
N ILE A 44 3.93 2.37 -5.96
CA ILE A 44 4.68 1.13 -5.76
C ILE A 44 5.06 0.96 -4.29
N ILE A 45 5.53 2.03 -3.63
CA ILE A 45 5.87 1.99 -2.20
C ILE A 45 4.64 1.66 -1.33
N TYR A 46 3.53 2.37 -1.52
CA TYR A 46 2.32 2.18 -0.69
C TYR A 46 1.62 0.85 -0.95
N SER A 47 1.83 0.23 -2.12
CA SER A 47 1.37 -1.14 -2.40
C SER A 47 2.12 -2.23 -1.63
N GLY A 48 3.22 -1.90 -0.95
CA GLY A 48 4.12 -2.87 -0.32
C GLY A 48 4.81 -3.79 -1.31
N GLY A 49 4.81 -3.45 -2.61
CA GLY A 49 5.27 -4.33 -3.69
C GLY A 49 4.30 -5.43 -4.09
N ILE A 50 3.06 -5.39 -3.60
CA ILE A 50 2.03 -6.39 -3.89
C ILE A 50 1.21 -5.92 -5.09
N LEU A 51 1.25 -6.67 -6.19
CA LEU A 51 0.57 -6.31 -7.44
C LEU A 51 -0.93 -6.04 -7.24
N ARG A 52 -1.61 -6.85 -6.41
CA ARG A 52 -3.03 -6.65 -6.11
C ARG A 52 -3.30 -5.28 -5.48
N GLU A 53 -2.46 -4.85 -4.54
CA GLU A 53 -2.61 -3.55 -3.88
C GLU A 53 -2.18 -2.40 -4.78
N LEU A 54 -1.17 -2.61 -5.63
CA LEU A 54 -0.79 -1.64 -6.65
C LEU A 54 -1.97 -1.31 -7.56
N ILE A 55 -2.63 -2.34 -8.11
CA ILE A 55 -3.81 -2.15 -8.97
C ILE A 55 -4.99 -1.56 -8.19
N ARG A 56 -5.22 -1.98 -6.94
CA ARG A 56 -6.29 -1.44 -6.09
C ARG A 56 -6.11 0.06 -5.87
N LEU A 57 -4.91 0.49 -5.47
CA LEU A 57 -4.59 1.88 -5.18
C LEU A 57 -4.60 2.74 -6.44
N SER A 58 -4.03 2.26 -7.55
CA SER A 58 -4.12 2.95 -8.84
C SER A 58 -5.55 3.13 -9.33
N ASN A 59 -6.40 2.11 -9.17
CA ASN A 59 -7.81 2.21 -9.55
C ASN A 59 -8.57 3.23 -8.70
N GLU A 60 -8.25 3.34 -7.40
CA GLU A 60 -8.86 4.37 -6.55
C GLU A 60 -8.42 5.78 -6.97
N CYS A 61 -7.15 5.97 -7.35
CA CYS A 61 -6.69 7.22 -7.97
C CYS A 61 -7.48 7.55 -9.24
N CYS A 62 -7.65 6.58 -10.15
CA CYS A 62 -8.46 6.75 -11.36
C CYS A 62 -9.91 7.14 -11.05
N ARG A 63 -10.53 6.54 -10.02
CA ARG A 63 -11.90 6.88 -9.59
C ARG A 63 -12.02 8.31 -9.09
N ILE A 64 -11.01 8.80 -8.40
CA ILE A 64 -10.93 10.20 -7.94
C ILE A 64 -10.79 11.12 -9.16
N CYS A 65 -9.86 10.84 -10.08
CA CYS A 65 -9.73 11.61 -11.34
C CYS A 65 -11.05 11.67 -12.12
N LEU A 66 -11.71 10.53 -12.34
CA LEU A 66 -12.97 10.46 -13.07
C LEU A 66 -14.09 11.28 -12.39
N ARG A 67 -14.08 11.37 -11.06
CA ARG A 67 -15.01 12.22 -10.32
C ARG A 67 -14.71 13.70 -10.55
N LEU A 68 -13.44 14.10 -10.55
CA LEU A 68 -13.01 15.47 -10.80
C LEU A 68 -13.34 15.88 -12.24
N ILE A 69 -13.05 15.04 -13.23
CA ILE A 69 -13.36 15.29 -14.64
C ILE A 69 -14.87 15.52 -14.85
N ARG A 70 -15.72 14.72 -14.19
CA ARG A 70 -17.18 14.93 -14.27
C ARG A 70 -17.64 16.25 -13.65
N ARG A 71 -16.90 16.79 -12.69
CA ARG A 71 -17.21 18.06 -12.03
C ARG A 71 -16.63 19.26 -12.79
N ASN A 72 -15.49 19.05 -13.46
CA ASN A 72 -14.75 20.07 -14.19
C ASN A 72 -14.38 19.51 -15.59
N PRO A 73 -15.35 19.37 -16.51
CA PRO A 73 -15.13 18.69 -17.79
C PRO A 73 -14.15 19.40 -18.72
N ASP A 74 -13.95 20.69 -18.54
CA ASP A 74 -13.04 21.51 -19.34
C ASP A 74 -11.60 21.54 -18.77
N ASP A 75 -11.36 20.89 -17.63
CA ASP A 75 -10.04 20.83 -17.00
C ASP A 75 -9.25 19.61 -17.52
N GLU A 76 -8.48 19.84 -18.58
CA GLU A 76 -7.59 18.83 -19.18
C GLU A 76 -6.34 18.54 -18.33
N SER A 77 -6.11 19.27 -17.23
CA SER A 77 -4.95 19.06 -16.37
C SER A 77 -5.12 17.92 -15.36
N ILE A 78 -6.32 17.35 -15.26
CA ILE A 78 -6.64 16.30 -14.29
C ILE A 78 -5.90 15.01 -14.62
N LYS A 79 -4.97 14.64 -13.75
CA LYS A 79 -4.16 13.42 -13.82
C LYS A 79 -3.81 12.94 -12.42
N ILE A 80 -3.35 11.70 -12.30
CA ILE A 80 -2.92 11.14 -11.01
C ILE A 80 -1.66 11.87 -10.56
N ASN A 81 -1.81 12.76 -9.59
CA ASN A 81 -0.75 13.53 -8.97
C ASN A 81 -0.62 13.16 -7.47
N ALA A 82 0.27 13.86 -6.75
CA ALA A 82 0.50 13.62 -5.32
C ALA A 82 -0.75 13.81 -4.46
N GLU A 83 -1.62 14.78 -4.79
CA GLU A 83 -2.85 15.06 -4.06
C GLU A 83 -3.89 13.95 -4.25
N ILE A 84 -4.10 13.51 -5.49
CA ILE A 84 -5.03 12.41 -5.80
C ILE A 84 -4.58 11.12 -5.12
N LEU A 85 -3.26 10.85 -5.12
CA LEU A 85 -2.72 9.70 -4.42
C LEU A 85 -2.95 9.79 -2.91
N GLU A 86 -2.75 10.96 -2.31
CA GLU A 86 -3.00 11.15 -0.87
C GLU A 86 -4.48 10.92 -0.51
N GLN A 87 -5.40 11.39 -1.34
CA GLN A 87 -6.83 11.12 -1.19
C GLN A 87 -7.14 9.63 -1.30
N ALA A 88 -6.51 8.92 -2.23
CA ALA A 88 -6.67 7.47 -2.38
C ALA A 88 -6.13 6.70 -1.16
N ILE A 89 -4.95 7.06 -0.67
CA ILE A 89 -4.34 6.48 0.54
C ILE A 89 -5.24 6.71 1.75
N THR A 90 -5.71 7.95 1.95
CA THR A 90 -6.60 8.32 3.06
C THR A 90 -7.87 7.47 3.03
N LYS A 91 -8.50 7.35 1.85
CA LYS A 91 -9.70 6.55 1.70
C LYS A 91 -9.46 5.08 2.04
N LEU A 92 -8.39 4.47 1.52
CA LEU A 92 -8.06 3.07 1.83
C LEU A 92 -7.71 2.88 3.30
N SER A 93 -7.05 3.85 3.93
CA SER A 93 -6.76 3.84 5.36
C SER A 93 -8.03 3.77 6.19
N LEU A 94 -9.06 4.57 5.84
CA LEU A 94 -10.37 4.51 6.50
C LEU A 94 -11.08 3.17 6.24
N ASP A 95 -11.00 2.64 5.03
CA ASP A 95 -11.57 1.32 4.71
C ASP A 95 -10.92 0.21 5.54
N PHE A 96 -9.62 0.30 5.84
CA PHE A 96 -8.93 -0.61 6.75
C PHE A 96 -9.41 -0.40 8.20
N ASP A 97 -9.34 0.82 8.71
CA ASP A 97 -9.63 1.19 10.10
C ASP A 97 -11.02 0.73 10.56
N THR A 98 -12.04 0.86 9.69
CA THR A 98 -13.42 0.45 9.99
C THR A 98 -13.60 -1.02 10.40
N ARG A 99 -12.59 -1.88 10.20
CA ARG A 99 -12.68 -3.32 10.47
C ARG A 99 -11.61 -3.84 11.44
N ILE A 100 -10.76 -2.96 11.99
CA ILE A 100 -9.72 -3.36 12.95
C ILE A 100 -10.27 -3.23 14.37
N GLY A 101 -10.28 -4.33 15.12
CA GLY A 101 -10.54 -4.31 16.57
C GLY A 101 -9.24 -4.25 17.39
N THR A 102 -9.36 -4.06 18.71
CA THR A 102 -8.21 -3.96 19.62
C THR A 102 -7.23 -5.14 19.51
N ALA A 103 -7.74 -6.37 19.51
CA ALA A 103 -6.87 -7.54 19.40
C ALA A 103 -6.32 -7.78 17.97
N ASP A 104 -6.82 -7.05 16.96
CA ASP A 104 -6.17 -7.01 15.64
C ASP A 104 -4.94 -6.10 15.69
N TYR A 105 -5.04 -4.95 16.37
CA TYR A 105 -3.90 -4.06 16.60
C TYR A 105 -2.74 -4.79 17.29
N GLU A 106 -3.01 -5.64 18.29
CA GLU A 106 -1.98 -6.45 18.94
C GLU A 106 -1.26 -7.40 17.97
N ILE A 107 -2.01 -8.09 17.10
CA ILE A 107 -1.43 -9.00 16.09
C ILE A 107 -0.62 -8.20 15.07
N LEU A 108 -1.11 -7.04 14.64
CA LEU A 108 -0.42 -6.16 13.70
C LEU A 108 0.88 -5.61 14.31
N ALA A 109 0.86 -5.15 15.55
CA ALA A 109 2.04 -4.65 16.27
C ALA A 109 3.10 -5.76 16.44
N LYS A 110 2.69 -6.96 16.85
CA LYS A 110 3.59 -8.12 16.92
C LYS A 110 4.18 -8.48 15.56
N THR A 111 3.34 -8.51 14.52
CA THR A 111 3.77 -8.81 13.15
C THR A 111 4.76 -7.75 12.67
N TYR A 112 4.51 -6.48 12.96
CA TYR A 112 5.45 -5.40 12.68
C TYR A 112 6.79 -5.66 13.37
N HIS A 113 6.84 -5.80 14.69
CA HIS A 113 8.13 -5.95 15.39
C HIS A 113 8.90 -7.22 14.99
N ASN A 114 8.19 -8.34 14.81
CA ASN A 114 8.82 -9.66 14.66
C ASN A 114 8.95 -10.12 13.20
N PHE A 115 8.28 -9.43 12.26
CA PHE A 115 8.07 -9.87 10.87
C PHE A 115 7.41 -11.25 10.74
N ARG A 116 6.71 -11.68 11.80
CA ARG A 116 5.98 -12.94 11.90
C ARG A 116 4.89 -12.81 12.97
N PRO A 117 3.76 -13.51 12.81
CA PRO A 117 2.81 -13.71 13.91
C PRO A 117 3.36 -14.70 14.93
N ASP A 118 2.69 -14.78 16.09
CA ASP A 118 2.94 -15.82 17.10
C ASP A 118 2.55 -17.21 16.56
N ASP A 119 1.37 -17.32 15.94
CA ASP A 119 0.92 -18.52 15.23
C ASP A 119 0.41 -18.16 13.81
N PRO A 120 1.10 -18.57 12.73
CA PRO A 120 0.65 -18.32 11.36
C PRO A 120 -0.60 -19.10 10.95
N LYS A 121 -1.09 -20.02 11.79
CA LYS A 121 -2.34 -20.78 11.56
C LYS A 121 -3.53 -20.22 12.35
N GLU A 122 -3.32 -19.22 13.20
CA GLU A 122 -4.40 -18.58 13.92
C GLU A 122 -5.38 -17.93 12.94
N GLN A 123 -6.68 -18.24 13.08
CA GLN A 123 -7.71 -17.77 12.15
C GLN A 123 -7.72 -16.24 12.02
N ARG A 124 -7.53 -15.52 13.13
CA ARG A 124 -7.52 -14.06 13.14
C ARG A 124 -6.36 -13.47 12.35
N PHE A 125 -5.17 -14.07 12.46
CA PHE A 125 -4.03 -13.70 11.62
C PHE A 125 -4.32 -13.98 10.14
N LEU A 126 -4.90 -15.15 9.82
CA LEU A 126 -5.28 -15.49 8.46
C LEU A 126 -6.30 -14.51 7.88
N ASP A 127 -7.25 -14.03 8.69
CA ASP A 127 -8.22 -13.00 8.29
C ASP A 127 -7.53 -11.67 7.95
N LEU A 128 -6.55 -11.25 8.77
CA LEU A 128 -5.71 -10.07 8.50
C LEU A 128 -4.85 -10.23 7.25
N LEU A 129 -4.34 -11.43 6.99
CA LEU A 129 -3.57 -11.76 5.79
C LEU A 129 -4.45 -11.74 4.54
N HIS A 130 -5.63 -12.37 4.57
CA HIS A 130 -6.58 -12.35 3.45
C HIS A 130 -7.13 -10.95 3.17
N GLY A 131 -7.31 -10.15 4.22
CA GLY A 131 -7.70 -8.76 4.15
C GLY A 131 -6.58 -7.80 3.72
N LEU A 132 -5.34 -8.29 3.56
CA LEU A 132 -4.14 -7.51 3.21
C LEU A 132 -3.76 -6.43 4.22
N TYR A 133 -4.14 -6.62 5.49
CA TYR A 133 -3.59 -5.85 6.61
C TYR A 133 -2.15 -6.26 6.89
N VAL A 134 -1.89 -7.57 6.73
CA VAL A 134 -0.56 -8.18 6.72
C VAL A 134 -0.23 -8.61 5.30
N LEU A 135 1.02 -8.43 4.92
CA LEU A 135 1.59 -8.84 3.64
C LEU A 135 2.57 -10.00 3.85
N GLU A 136 2.52 -10.98 2.95
CA GLU A 136 3.43 -12.12 2.94
C GLU A 136 4.50 -11.94 1.85
N TYR A 137 5.75 -12.16 2.23
CA TYR A 137 6.89 -12.08 1.33
C TYR A 137 7.61 -13.43 1.23
N ARG A 138 7.94 -13.83 -0.01
CA ARG A 138 8.60 -15.09 -0.35
C ARG A 138 9.81 -14.86 -1.26
N ASN A 139 10.77 -14.04 -0.81
CA ASN A 139 12.00 -13.68 -1.52
C ASN A 139 13.21 -14.51 -1.05
N GLY A 140 13.06 -15.83 -0.94
CA GLY A 140 14.09 -16.74 -0.39
C GLY A 140 13.94 -17.02 1.11
N GLN A 141 13.19 -16.19 1.83
CA GLN A 141 12.70 -16.47 3.17
C GLN A 141 11.21 -16.11 3.25
N LEU A 142 10.43 -16.90 4.00
CA LEU A 142 9.05 -16.55 4.34
C LEU A 142 9.04 -15.61 5.55
N TRP A 143 8.50 -14.41 5.35
CA TRP A 143 8.28 -13.42 6.40
C TRP A 143 7.05 -12.58 6.07
N TYR A 144 6.59 -11.84 7.07
CA TYR A 144 5.39 -11.02 7.03
C TYR A 144 5.71 -9.59 7.43
N ASP A 145 4.94 -8.63 6.92
CA ASP A 145 4.98 -7.26 7.42
C ASP A 145 3.58 -6.67 7.39
N VAL A 146 3.40 -5.54 8.07
CA VAL A 146 2.15 -4.80 8.01
C VAL A 146 2.09 -3.97 6.73
N HIS A 147 0.91 -3.92 6.11
CA HIS A 147 0.67 -3.14 4.90
C HIS A 147 1.06 -1.65 5.12
N PRO A 148 1.77 -0.98 4.19
CA PRO A 148 2.24 0.39 4.38
C PRO A 148 1.17 1.42 4.80
N ILE A 149 -0.02 1.33 4.22
CA ILE A 149 -1.18 2.16 4.63
C ILE A 149 -1.61 1.86 6.08
N VAL A 150 -1.64 0.59 6.49
CA VAL A 150 -2.03 0.17 7.85
C VAL A 150 -0.98 0.59 8.89
N LEU A 151 0.31 0.69 8.52
CA LEU A 151 1.33 1.27 9.41
C LEU A 151 0.98 2.69 9.87
N GLY A 152 0.31 3.49 9.03
CA GLY A 152 -0.17 4.81 9.41
C GLY A 152 -1.17 4.75 10.58
N LEU A 153 -2.05 3.75 10.57
CA LEU A 153 -3.04 3.53 11.63
C LEU A 153 -2.37 3.11 12.94
N LEU A 154 -1.39 2.19 12.89
CA LEU A 154 -0.66 1.75 14.09
C LEU A 154 0.06 2.93 14.78
N LYS A 155 0.69 3.81 13.98
CA LYS A 155 1.33 5.03 14.51
C LYS A 155 0.34 5.99 15.17
N GLN A 156 -0.85 6.14 14.58
CA GLN A 156 -1.91 6.99 15.14
C GLN A 156 -2.48 6.44 16.45
N GLN A 157 -2.53 5.12 16.62
CA GLN A 157 -2.93 4.46 17.86
C GLN A 157 -1.82 4.39 18.92
N GLY A 158 -0.58 4.75 18.58
CA GLY A 158 0.56 4.69 19.49
C GLY A 158 1.10 3.28 19.72
N GLU A 159 0.81 2.36 18.80
CA GLU A 159 1.30 0.97 18.86
C GLU A 159 2.75 0.83 18.38
N ILE A 160 3.24 1.76 17.54
CA ILE A 160 4.61 1.78 16.97
C ILE A 160 5.16 3.20 16.77
#